data_AF-A0A7X7F0E4-F1
#
_entry.id   AF-A0A7X7F0E4-F1
#
_cell.length_a   1.000
_cell.length_b   1.000
_cell.length_c   1.000
_cell.angle_alpha   90.00
_cell.angle_beta   90.00
_cell.angle_gamma   90.00
#
_symmetry.space_group_name_H-M   'P 1'
#
loop_
_entity.id
_entity.type
_entity.pdbx_description
1 polymer ?
#
loop_
_entity_poly.entity_id
_entity_poly.type
_entity_poly.pdbx_seq_one_letter_code
_entity_poly.pdbx_strand_id
1 'polypeptide(L)'
;KGQPDERGIPHATMADGTPNGYSILTFDGADYQLDYKAASRDRDYQMQIHAPDAVSSADATKKTVLANVFNGSERSVVEMRVGGGDWIAMNKTVVADPAYRALADASGNMPRPRPSSHIWAAKLPSGLPPGVHLIEVRTTDMHGRSCTGCRVVRVQPDEAFQP
;
A
#
# COMPACT_ATOMS: atom_id res chain seq x y z
N LYS A 1 8.77 21.68 13.74
CA LYS A 1 8.18 20.53 14.46
C LYS A 1 7.29 19.79 13.46
N GLY A 2 7.44 18.47 13.29
CA GLY A 2 6.65 17.70 12.32
C GLY A 2 5.17 17.63 12.71
N GLN A 3 4.27 17.45 11.73
CA GLN A 3 2.85 17.23 12.02
C GLN A 3 2.68 15.98 12.90
N PRO A 4 1.84 16.03 13.94
CA PRO A 4 1.56 14.86 14.76
C PRO A 4 0.77 13.79 13.99
N ASP A 5 1.05 12.53 14.27
CA ASP A 5 0.29 11.37 13.83
C ASP A 5 -1.04 11.22 14.61
N GLU A 6 -1.78 10.13 14.36
CA GLU A 6 -3.04 9.77 15.04
C GLU A 6 -2.92 9.71 16.58
N ARG A 7 -1.71 9.70 17.12
CA ARG A 7 -1.39 9.60 18.55
C ARG A 7 -0.85 10.91 19.13
N GLY A 8 -0.78 11.98 18.34
CA GLY A 8 -0.21 13.27 18.77
C GLY A 8 1.32 13.31 18.71
N ILE A 9 1.99 12.28 18.18
CA ILE A 9 3.45 12.18 18.12
C ILE A 9 3.92 12.67 16.74
N PRO A 10 4.96 13.52 16.64
CA PRO A 10 5.47 13.96 15.35
C PRO A 10 5.73 12.77 14.41
N HIS A 11 5.20 12.84 13.19
CA HIS A 11 5.26 11.74 12.24
C HIS A 11 6.72 11.38 11.93
N ALA A 12 7.08 10.11 12.10
CA ALA A 12 8.43 9.59 11.86
C ALA A 12 8.53 8.70 10.60
N THR A 13 7.64 8.90 9.63
CA THR A 13 7.66 8.15 8.36
C THR A 13 8.92 8.48 7.55
N MET A 14 9.56 7.45 6.98
CA MET A 14 10.72 7.61 6.10
C MET A 14 10.34 8.26 4.78
N ALA A 15 11.30 8.86 4.06
CA ALA A 15 11.04 9.62 2.83
C ALA A 15 10.51 8.78 1.65
N ASP A 16 10.57 7.45 1.77
CA ASP A 16 10.02 6.47 0.83
C ASP A 16 8.59 6.00 1.21
N GLY A 17 8.02 6.55 2.28
CA GLY A 17 6.67 6.25 2.77
C GLY A 17 6.57 5.09 3.75
N THR A 18 7.64 4.33 3.98
CA THR A 18 7.63 3.27 4.99
C THR A 18 7.61 3.90 6.40
N PRO A 19 6.77 3.43 7.34
CA PRO A 19 6.80 3.89 8.73
C PRO A 19 8.20 3.73 9.33
N ASN A 20 8.56 4.46 10.38
CA ASN A 20 9.78 4.13 11.13
C ASN A 20 9.70 2.70 11.68
N GLY A 21 10.85 2.06 11.80
CA GLY A 21 10.94 0.66 12.21
C GLY A 21 12.36 0.14 12.12
N TYR A 22 12.52 -1.17 12.20
CA TYR A 22 13.82 -1.84 12.11
C TYR A 22 13.68 -3.16 11.36
N SER A 23 14.75 -3.56 10.69
CA SER A 23 14.82 -4.87 10.06
C SER A 23 15.36 -5.91 11.03
N ILE A 24 14.79 -7.11 11.01
CA ILE A 24 15.28 -8.26 11.77
C ILE A 24 15.86 -9.23 10.75
N LEU A 25 17.16 -9.51 10.86
CA LEU A 25 17.85 -10.48 10.03
C LEU A 25 18.09 -11.74 10.87
N THR A 26 17.45 -12.84 10.48
CA THR A 26 17.58 -14.16 11.13
C THR A 26 18.39 -15.07 10.24
N PHE A 27 19.30 -15.85 10.81
CA PHE A 27 20.14 -16.80 10.08
C PHE A 27 19.87 -18.23 10.55
N ASP A 28 19.83 -19.16 9.60
CA ASP A 28 19.85 -20.60 9.85
C ASP A 28 20.86 -21.26 8.90
N GLY A 29 22.09 -21.45 9.39
CA GLY A 29 23.19 -21.91 8.56
C GLY A 29 23.52 -20.93 7.42
N ALA A 30 23.35 -21.40 6.18
CA ALA A 30 23.56 -20.59 4.97
C ALA A 30 22.30 -19.80 4.54
N ASP A 31 21.15 -20.11 5.15
CA ASP A 31 19.90 -19.44 4.89
C ASP A 31 19.76 -18.19 5.77
N TYR A 32 19.09 -17.18 5.24
CA TYR A 32 18.76 -15.97 5.98
C TYR A 32 17.32 -15.53 5.71
N GLN A 33 16.75 -14.80 6.66
CA GLN A 33 15.42 -14.21 6.58
C GLN A 33 15.50 -12.76 6.98
N LEU A 34 14.89 -11.89 6.18
CA LEU A 34 14.77 -10.47 6.48
C LEU A 34 13.31 -10.15 6.77
N ASP A 35 13.02 -9.61 7.95
CA ASP A 35 11.73 -9.07 8.33
C ASP A 35 11.83 -7.56 8.53
N TYR A 36 10.72 -6.84 8.33
CA TYR A 36 10.60 -5.45 8.76
C TYR A 36 9.59 -5.32 9.88
N LYS A 37 9.95 -4.62 10.96
CA LYS A 37 9.03 -4.31 12.06
C LYS A 37 8.78 -2.81 12.12
N ALA A 38 7.61 -2.39 11.62
CA ALA A 38 7.13 -1.03 11.79
C ALA A 38 6.89 -0.73 13.28
N ALA A 39 7.48 0.35 13.76
CA ALA A 39 7.37 0.78 15.14
C ALA A 39 5.92 1.11 15.48
N SER A 40 5.46 0.70 16.66
CA SER A 40 4.07 0.92 17.12
C SER A 40 2.97 0.35 16.22
N ARG A 41 3.29 -0.53 15.27
CA ARG A 41 2.33 -1.31 14.48
C ARG A 41 2.47 -2.78 14.80
N ASP A 42 1.46 -3.59 14.47
CA ASP A 42 1.55 -5.04 14.64
C ASP A 42 2.67 -5.65 13.79
N ARG A 43 3.19 -6.83 14.16
CA ARG A 43 4.23 -7.51 13.36
C ARG A 43 3.70 -7.86 11.97
N ASP A 44 2.40 -8.07 11.84
CA ASP A 44 1.79 -8.43 10.56
C ASP A 44 1.55 -7.22 9.65
N TYR A 45 1.78 -5.99 10.14
CA TYR A 45 1.71 -4.77 9.32
C TYR A 45 2.96 -4.64 8.46
N GLN A 46 2.93 -5.31 7.31
CA GLN A 46 4.05 -5.42 6.37
C GLN A 46 3.90 -4.56 5.11
N MET A 47 2.75 -3.90 4.93
CA MET A 47 2.51 -3.03 3.79
C MET A 47 1.48 -1.94 4.09
N GLN A 48 1.54 -0.87 3.29
CA GLN A 48 0.52 0.17 3.25
C GLN A 48 -0.15 0.20 1.88
N ILE A 49 -1.48 0.15 1.87
CA ILE A 49 -2.28 0.17 0.63
C ILE A 49 -2.90 1.56 0.46
N HIS A 50 -2.67 2.14 -0.71
CA HIS A 50 -3.22 3.41 -1.15
C HIS A 50 -4.23 3.17 -2.26
N ALA A 51 -5.47 3.58 -2.00
CA ALA A 51 -6.57 3.54 -2.94
C ALA A 51 -7.51 4.72 -2.62
N PRO A 52 -8.31 5.20 -3.58
CA PRO A 52 -9.36 6.15 -3.28
C PRO A 52 -10.37 5.56 -2.28
N ASP A 53 -10.94 6.40 -1.42
CA ASP A 53 -11.97 5.96 -0.47
C ASP A 53 -13.30 5.63 -1.16
N ALA A 54 -13.59 6.33 -2.27
CA ALA A 54 -14.75 6.09 -3.11
C ALA A 54 -14.41 6.23 -4.60
N VAL A 55 -15.09 5.46 -5.45
CA VAL A 55 -14.98 5.49 -6.91
C VAL A 55 -16.32 5.15 -7.56
N SER A 56 -16.65 5.74 -8.70
CA SER A 56 -17.81 5.33 -9.50
C SER A 56 -17.54 4.00 -10.20
N SER A 57 -18.58 3.21 -10.45
CA SER A 57 -18.47 1.94 -11.17
C SER A 57 -17.80 2.12 -12.55
N ALA A 58 -18.14 3.19 -13.27
CA ALA A 58 -17.56 3.53 -14.57
C ALA A 58 -16.07 3.91 -14.52
N ASP A 59 -15.60 4.51 -13.41
CA ASP A 59 -14.22 4.98 -13.30
C ASP A 59 -13.29 4.03 -12.55
N ALA A 60 -13.78 2.89 -12.06
CA ALA A 60 -12.98 1.92 -11.31
C ALA A 60 -11.67 1.58 -12.04
N THR A 61 -11.74 1.19 -13.32
CA THR A 61 -10.56 0.84 -14.14
C THR A 61 -9.61 2.00 -14.44
N LYS A 62 -10.01 3.24 -14.16
CA LYS A 62 -9.16 4.43 -14.28
C LYS A 62 -8.37 4.71 -13.01
N LYS A 63 -8.73 4.09 -11.88
CA LYS A 63 -8.06 4.27 -10.60
C LYS A 63 -7.00 3.19 -10.38
N THR A 64 -5.83 3.63 -9.95
CA THR A 64 -4.71 2.78 -9.59
C THR A 64 -4.65 2.60 -8.08
N VAL A 65 -4.54 1.35 -7.65
CA VAL A 65 -4.17 0.96 -6.29
C VAL A 65 -2.66 0.83 -6.23
N LEU A 66 -2.05 1.43 -5.21
CA LEU A 66 -0.63 1.30 -4.92
C LEU A 66 -0.45 0.55 -3.61
N ALA A 67 0.49 -0.38 -3.57
CA ALA A 67 0.90 -1.08 -2.36
C ALA A 67 2.38 -0.80 -2.10
N ASN A 68 2.66 -0.16 -0.97
CA ASN A 68 4.00 0.02 -0.44
C ASN A 68 4.32 -1.19 0.46
N VAL A 69 5.16 -2.12 0.00
CA VAL A 69 5.52 -3.35 0.72
C VAL A 69 6.89 -3.14 1.36
N PHE A 70 6.97 -2.96 2.68
CA PHE A 70 8.15 -2.38 3.34
C PHE A 70 9.45 -3.18 3.12
N ASN A 71 9.36 -4.50 3.03
CA ASN A 71 10.49 -5.39 2.73
C ASN A 71 10.41 -6.03 1.33
N GLY A 72 9.70 -5.38 0.40
CA GLY A 72 9.53 -5.85 -0.95
C GLY A 72 10.83 -5.72 -1.77
N SER A 73 11.10 -6.71 -2.63
CA SER A 73 12.24 -6.71 -3.54
C SER A 73 11.82 -7.03 -4.97
N GLU A 74 12.75 -7.02 -5.93
CA GLU A 74 12.48 -7.49 -7.31
C GLU A 74 12.06 -8.96 -7.39
N ARG A 75 12.37 -9.75 -6.35
CA ARG A 75 11.99 -11.15 -6.25
C ARG A 75 10.64 -11.36 -5.57
N SER A 76 9.97 -10.28 -5.15
CA SER A 76 8.65 -10.36 -4.54
C SER A 76 7.56 -10.44 -5.60
N VAL A 77 6.63 -11.37 -5.43
CA VAL A 77 5.39 -11.45 -6.22
C VAL A 77 4.29 -10.77 -5.44
N VAL A 78 3.64 -9.76 -6.04
CA VAL A 78 2.55 -9.00 -5.39
C VAL A 78 1.30 -9.07 -6.23
N GLU A 79 0.18 -9.40 -5.59
CA GLU A 79 -1.11 -9.58 -6.23
C GLU A 79 -2.20 -8.88 -5.43
N MET A 80 -3.23 -8.41 -6.11
CA MET A 80 -4.38 -7.73 -5.53
C MET A 80 -5.67 -8.48 -5.87
N ARG A 81 -6.58 -8.60 -4.92
CA ARG A 81 -7.95 -9.06 -5.12
C ARG A 81 -8.93 -8.02 -4.59
N VAL A 82 -10.06 -7.83 -5.27
CA VAL A 82 -11.11 -6.90 -4.84
C VAL A 82 -12.45 -7.62 -4.76
N GLY A 83 -13.15 -7.47 -3.63
CA GLY A 83 -14.51 -8.00 -3.46
C GLY A 83 -14.62 -9.54 -3.58
N GLY A 84 -13.53 -10.27 -3.31
CA GLY A 84 -13.49 -11.73 -3.43
C GLY A 84 -13.35 -12.25 -4.86
N GLY A 85 -13.04 -11.40 -5.85
CA GLY A 85 -12.80 -11.80 -7.24
C GLY A 85 -11.46 -12.52 -7.49
N ASP A 86 -10.96 -12.47 -8.72
CA ASP A 86 -9.68 -13.07 -9.08
C ASP A 86 -8.47 -12.28 -8.56
N TRP A 87 -7.35 -12.96 -8.37
CA TRP A 87 -6.07 -12.33 -8.07
C TRP A 87 -5.51 -11.65 -9.33
N ILE A 88 -5.12 -10.39 -9.18
CA ILE A 88 -4.59 -9.51 -10.23
C ILE A 88 -3.13 -9.23 -9.88
N ALA A 89 -2.21 -9.64 -10.76
CA ALA A 89 -0.79 -9.33 -10.58
C ALA A 89 -0.57 -7.81 -10.55
N MET A 90 0.19 -7.33 -9.57
CA MET A 90 0.60 -5.93 -9.45
C MET A 90 1.99 -5.74 -10.06
N ASN A 91 2.19 -4.60 -10.73
CA ASN A 91 3.47 -4.28 -11.36
C ASN A 91 4.33 -3.41 -10.45
N LYS A 92 5.59 -3.81 -10.26
CA LYS A 92 6.57 -3.00 -9.54
C LYS A 92 6.74 -1.64 -10.22
N THR A 93 6.61 -0.57 -9.46
CA THR A 93 6.58 0.81 -9.96
C THR A 93 7.42 1.71 -9.05
N VAL A 94 8.32 2.50 -9.64
CA VAL A 94 9.20 3.42 -8.90
C VAL A 94 8.57 4.80 -8.85
N VAL A 95 7.80 5.07 -7.79
CA VAL A 95 7.13 6.36 -7.53
C VAL A 95 7.32 6.77 -6.08
N ALA A 96 7.12 8.04 -5.78
CA ALA A 96 7.06 8.48 -4.39
C ALA A 96 5.77 7.98 -3.73
N ASP A 97 5.82 7.65 -2.44
CA ASP A 97 4.64 7.25 -1.69
C ASP A 97 3.60 8.38 -1.66
N PRO A 98 2.33 8.11 -2.05
CA PRO A 98 1.30 9.15 -2.13
C PRO A 98 1.01 9.84 -0.79
N ALA A 99 0.98 9.09 0.31
CA ALA A 99 0.66 9.64 1.62
C ALA A 99 1.81 10.50 2.14
N TYR A 100 3.06 10.03 1.99
CA TYR A 100 4.22 10.85 2.34
C TYR A 100 4.30 12.13 1.51
N ARG A 101 4.00 12.05 0.21
CA ARG A 101 3.97 13.23 -0.66
C ARG A 101 2.92 14.24 -0.21
N ALA A 102 1.69 13.80 0.04
CA ALA A 102 0.63 14.69 0.52
C ALA A 102 1.02 15.36 1.86
N LEU A 103 1.64 14.62 2.76
CA LEU A 103 2.12 15.15 4.04
C LEU A 103 3.25 16.18 3.83
N ALA A 104 4.22 15.89 2.96
CA ALA A 104 5.31 16.80 2.60
C ALA A 104 4.80 18.11 2.02
N ASP A 105 3.86 18.03 1.09
CA ASP A 105 3.21 19.17 0.43
C ASP A 105 2.44 20.02 1.46
N ALA A 106 1.73 19.38 2.42
CA ALA A 106 0.98 20.08 3.47
C ALA A 106 1.87 20.71 4.57
N SER A 107 3.03 20.12 4.87
CA SER A 107 3.89 20.58 5.97
C SER A 107 4.89 21.67 5.56
N GLY A 108 5.34 21.70 4.30
CA GLY A 108 6.31 22.68 3.78
C GLY A 108 7.73 22.59 4.34
N ASN A 109 7.99 21.80 5.38
CA ASN A 109 9.29 21.69 6.08
C ASN A 109 9.74 20.24 6.31
N MET A 110 9.35 19.34 5.40
CA MET A 110 9.78 17.94 5.41
C MET A 110 10.72 17.64 4.26
N PRO A 111 11.55 16.57 4.39
CA PRO A 111 12.33 16.07 3.28
C PRO A 111 11.47 15.82 2.03
N ARG A 112 12.04 16.06 0.86
CA ARG A 112 11.34 15.77 -0.40
C ARG A 112 11.04 14.27 -0.49
N PRO A 113 9.83 13.88 -0.91
CA PRO A 113 9.49 12.48 -1.17
C PRO A 113 10.48 11.85 -2.13
N ARG A 114 10.99 10.68 -1.79
CA ARG A 114 11.89 9.91 -2.66
C ARG A 114 11.11 8.81 -3.37
N PRO A 115 11.38 8.56 -4.66
CA PRO A 115 10.84 7.39 -5.32
C PRO A 115 11.24 6.12 -4.56
N SER A 116 10.25 5.31 -4.24
CA SER A 116 10.44 4.05 -3.53
C SER A 116 10.62 2.91 -4.52
N SER A 117 11.56 2.00 -4.23
CA SER A 117 11.77 0.76 -4.97
C SER A 117 10.85 -0.37 -4.51
N HIS A 118 9.96 -0.11 -3.55
CA HIS A 118 9.09 -1.10 -2.93
C HIS A 118 7.61 -0.75 -3.07
N ILE A 119 7.23 -0.14 -4.19
CA ILE A 119 5.83 0.13 -4.56
C ILE A 119 5.41 -0.76 -5.73
N TRP A 120 4.20 -1.31 -5.61
CA TRP A 120 3.51 -2.07 -6.66
C TRP A 120 2.19 -1.41 -7.03
N ALA A 121 1.80 -1.52 -8.30
CA ALA A 121 0.63 -0.85 -8.86
C ALA A 121 -0.25 -1.81 -9.66
N ALA A 122 -1.57 -1.72 -9.45
CA ALA A 122 -2.57 -2.34 -10.30
C ALA A 122 -3.80 -1.44 -10.40
N LYS A 123 -4.56 -1.54 -11.50
CA LYS A 123 -5.85 -0.85 -11.64
C LYS A 123 -6.93 -1.63 -10.90
N LEU A 124 -7.94 -0.94 -10.37
CA LEU A 124 -9.13 -1.65 -9.89
C LEU A 124 -9.79 -2.41 -11.05
N PRO A 125 -10.35 -3.60 -10.80
CA PRO A 125 -11.06 -4.36 -11.83
C PRO A 125 -12.35 -3.65 -12.26
N SER A 126 -12.80 -3.94 -13.49
CA SER A 126 -14.10 -3.52 -13.99
C SER A 126 -15.23 -4.32 -13.35
N GLY A 127 -16.46 -3.82 -13.45
CA GLY A 127 -17.66 -4.57 -13.07
C GLY A 127 -17.84 -4.76 -11.57
N LEU A 128 -17.16 -3.96 -10.74
CA LEU A 128 -17.44 -3.93 -9.31
C LEU A 128 -18.84 -3.36 -9.07
N PRO A 129 -19.77 -4.10 -8.44
CA PRO A 129 -21.11 -3.58 -8.17
C PRO A 129 -21.04 -2.43 -7.15
N PRO A 130 -22.00 -1.49 -7.16
CA PRO A 130 -22.11 -0.48 -6.12
C PRO A 130 -22.17 -1.13 -4.72
N GLY A 131 -21.37 -0.62 -3.78
CA GLY A 131 -21.24 -1.20 -2.46
C GLY A 131 -19.87 -0.98 -1.84
N VAL A 132 -19.60 -1.68 -0.74
CA VAL A 132 -18.32 -1.65 -0.04
C VAL A 132 -17.55 -2.92 -0.38
N HIS A 133 -16.32 -2.75 -0.85
CA HIS A 133 -15.44 -3.85 -1.25
C HIS A 133 -14.15 -3.84 -0.44
N LEU A 134 -13.67 -5.05 -0.14
CA LEU A 134 -12.34 -5.24 0.44
C LEU A 134 -11.32 -5.36 -0.71
N ILE A 135 -10.29 -4.53 -0.67
CA ILE A 135 -9.04 -4.70 -1.42
C ILE A 135 -8.11 -5.51 -0.53
N GLU A 136 -7.72 -6.67 -1.01
CA GLU A 136 -6.72 -7.53 -0.39
C GLU A 136 -5.47 -7.45 -1.27
N VAL A 137 -4.31 -7.18 -0.68
CA VAL A 137 -3.03 -7.29 -1.37
C VAL A 137 -2.21 -8.35 -0.67
N ARG A 138 -1.74 -9.33 -1.44
CA ARG A 138 -0.84 -10.38 -0.97
C ARG A 138 0.52 -10.16 -1.61
N THR A 139 1.57 -10.24 -0.82
CA THR A 139 2.95 -10.34 -1.30
C THR A 139 3.55 -11.66 -0.87
N THR A 140 4.38 -12.24 -1.72
CA THR A 140 5.19 -13.42 -1.40
C THR A 140 6.66 -13.09 -1.66
N ASP A 141 7.52 -13.31 -0.67
CA ASP A 141 8.95 -13.05 -0.76
C ASP A 141 9.73 -14.17 -1.47
N MET A 142 11.04 -13.99 -1.64
CA MET A 142 11.90 -14.96 -2.32
C MET A 142 12.07 -16.29 -1.58
N HIS A 143 11.66 -16.35 -0.31
CA HIS A 143 11.69 -17.55 0.53
C HIS A 143 10.30 -18.20 0.63
N GLY A 144 9.32 -17.72 -0.14
CA GLY A 144 7.95 -18.26 -0.17
C GLY A 144 7.06 -17.81 0.98
N ARG A 145 7.49 -16.84 1.81
CA ARG A 145 6.64 -16.32 2.88
C ARG A 145 5.67 -15.29 2.33
N SER A 146 4.40 -15.41 2.71
CA SER A 146 3.36 -14.49 2.28
C SER A 146 2.85 -13.63 3.43
N CYS A 147 2.53 -12.37 3.14
CA CYS A 147 1.74 -11.52 4.03
C CYS A 147 0.64 -10.81 3.24
N THR A 148 -0.42 -10.44 3.95
CA THR A 148 -1.62 -9.84 3.38
C THR A 148 -1.93 -8.52 4.06
N GLY A 149 -2.19 -7.48 3.28
CA GLY A 149 -2.77 -6.22 3.74
C GLY A 149 -4.18 -6.05 3.19
N CYS A 150 -5.00 -5.30 3.91
CA CYS A 150 -6.38 -5.03 3.52
C CYS A 150 -6.70 -3.53 3.56
N ARG A 151 -7.50 -3.06 2.60
CA ARG A 151 -8.09 -1.71 2.59
C ARG A 151 -9.52 -1.77 2.06
N VAL A 152 -10.40 -0.90 2.56
CA VAL A 152 -11.77 -0.79 2.06
C VAL A 152 -11.85 0.26 0.95
N VAL A 153 -12.67 -0.01 -0.07
CA VAL A 153 -13.08 0.97 -1.09
C VAL A 153 -14.60 0.94 -1.25
N ARG A 154 -15.21 2.13 -1.39
CA ARG A 154 -16.63 2.24 -1.72
C ARG A 154 -16.81 2.44 -3.22
N VAL A 155 -17.58 1.58 -3.86
CA VAL A 155 -18.02 1.75 -5.25
C VAL A 155 -19.39 2.40 -5.24
N GLN A 156 -19.49 3.54 -5.90
CA GLN A 156 -20.73 4.29 -6.02
C GLN A 156 -21.43 3.93 -7.34
N PRO A 157 -22.78 3.95 -7.38
CA PRO A 157 -23.50 3.92 -8.64
C PRO A 157 -23.01 5.06 -9.53
N ASP A 158 -22.97 4.82 -10.83
CA ASP A 158 -22.82 5.92 -11.77
C ASP A 158 -24.06 6.81 -11.60
N GLU A 159 -23.87 8.12 -11.43
CA GLU A 159 -24.98 9.06 -11.31
C GLU A 159 -25.90 8.86 -12.52
N ALA A 160 -27.11 8.34 -12.27
CA ALA A 160 -28.11 8.26 -13.30
C ALA A 160 -28.45 9.69 -13.71
N PHE A 161 -28.22 10.00 -14.98
CA PHE A 161 -28.71 11.23 -15.61
C PHE A 161 -30.18 11.44 -15.19
N GLN A 162 -30.43 12.46 -14.37
CA GLN A 162 -31.78 12.93 -14.11
C GLN A 162 -32.20 13.77 -15.32
N PRO A 163 -33.30 13.41 -16.01
CA PRO A 163 -33.78 14.15 -17.18
C PRO A 163 -34.24 15.56 -16.85
#